data_AF-A0A8H7ZDY9-F1
#
_entry.id   AF-A0A8H7ZDY9-F1
#
_cell.length_a   1.000
_cell.length_b   1.000
_cell.length_c   1.000
_cell.angle_alpha   90.00
_cell.angle_beta   90.00
_cell.angle_gamma   90.00
#
_symmetry.space_group_name_H-M   'P 1'
#
loop_
_entity.id
_entity.type
_entity.pdbx_description
1 polymer ?
#
loop_
_entity_poly.entity_id
_entity_poly.type
_entity_poly.pdbx_seq_one_letter_code
_entity_poly.pdbx_strand_id
1 'polypeptide(L)'
;MDSFEYFFKYYFNLSFFILSFYSFFDKDGEQLFICQLRHQDEINSTCYSENYSKLPSHRVEHEQDWVSTYKNLYNFSREFRLFIKRYTNVYLLNITMFLSIHFLPAKASSAILGFIAFQTFLDKLGTVFSALLVGILQMLDVHYTIRVLTTFYGAWNLAEDLLIPYFDRVQFALLERKQWLNTRIGVVFGIGLCYYIAILEIPLISGVLYSNAIFNMGFLITTFTTEMPDNLKDMVTWSITESVWDGHTKFLESL
;
A
#
# COMPACT_ATOMS: atom_id res chain seq x y z
N MET A 1 21.80 17.68 -10.19
CA MET A 1 21.61 16.43 -9.42
C MET A 1 22.34 15.36 -10.20
N ASP A 2 23.30 14.69 -9.58
CA ASP A 2 24.08 13.66 -10.26
C ASP A 2 23.15 12.52 -10.71
N SER A 3 23.42 11.93 -11.87
CA SER A 3 22.60 10.84 -12.43
C SER A 3 22.39 9.70 -11.41
N PHE A 4 23.39 9.44 -10.57
CA PHE A 4 23.32 8.48 -9.47
C PHE A 4 22.39 8.90 -8.33
N GLU A 5 22.44 10.17 -7.90
CA GLU A 5 21.54 10.67 -6.85
C GLU A 5 20.08 10.65 -7.32
N TYR A 6 19.85 10.99 -8.60
CA TYR A 6 18.54 10.84 -9.25
C TYR A 6 18.10 9.37 -9.27
N PHE A 7 19.00 8.45 -9.60
CA PHE A 7 18.73 7.02 -9.60
C PHE A 7 18.31 6.51 -8.22
N PHE A 8 19.11 6.78 -7.19
CA PHE A 8 18.80 6.31 -5.83
C PHE A 8 17.51 6.93 -5.28
N LYS A 9 17.29 8.23 -5.51
CA LYS A 9 16.10 8.92 -5.01
C LYS A 9 14.81 8.43 -5.67
N TYR A 10 14.80 8.28 -7.00
CA TYR A 10 13.56 8.02 -7.75
C TYR A 10 13.36 6.56 -8.19
N TYR A 11 14.44 5.81 -8.46
CA TYR A 11 14.34 4.42 -8.94
C TYR A 11 14.44 3.42 -7.80
N PHE A 12 15.26 3.69 -6.80
CA PHE A 12 15.49 2.74 -5.71
C PHE A 12 14.67 3.05 -4.46
N ASN A 13 14.41 4.34 -4.18
CA ASN A 13 13.52 4.84 -3.13
C ASN A 13 13.42 3.89 -1.90
N LEU A 14 14.55 3.65 -1.25
CA LEU A 14 14.65 2.65 -0.19
C LEU A 14 13.92 3.04 1.09
N SER A 15 13.70 4.34 1.31
CA SER A 15 13.22 4.85 2.59
C SER A 15 11.89 4.22 3.00
N PHE A 16 10.89 4.21 2.10
CA PHE A 16 9.59 3.62 2.42
C PHE A 16 9.61 2.09 2.43
N PHE A 17 10.44 1.46 1.60
CA PHE A 17 10.64 0.01 1.63
C PHE A 17 11.20 -0.43 2.99
N ILE A 18 12.23 0.24 3.49
CA ILE A 18 12.85 -0.07 4.78
C ILE A 18 11.85 0.14 5.92
N LEU A 19 11.09 1.23 5.90
CA LEU A 19 10.05 1.49 6.90
C LEU A 19 8.98 0.40 6.91
N SER A 20 8.46 0.06 5.73
CA SER A 20 7.43 -0.97 5.59
C SER A 20 7.97 -2.36 5.92
N PHE A 21 9.22 -2.66 5.58
CA PHE A 21 9.90 -3.90 5.94
C PHE A 21 10.09 -4.00 7.46
N TYR A 22 10.59 -2.94 8.10
CA TYR A 22 10.76 -2.86 9.55
C TYR A 22 9.43 -3.05 10.28
N SER A 23 8.33 -2.54 9.71
CA SER A 23 6.99 -2.69 10.27
C SER A 23 6.52 -4.15 10.43
N PHE A 24 7.13 -5.12 9.73
CA PHE A 24 6.82 -6.54 9.93
C PHE A 24 7.51 -7.16 11.15
N PHE A 25 8.63 -6.58 11.59
CA PHE A 25 9.39 -7.05 12.74
C PHE A 25 8.97 -6.35 14.03
N ASP A 26 8.37 -5.17 13.91
CA ASP A 26 7.93 -4.37 15.04
C ASP A 26 6.41 -4.46 15.26
N LYS A 27 5.98 -4.37 16.53
CA LYS A 27 4.56 -4.30 16.92
C LYS A 27 4.05 -2.87 17.01
N ASP A 28 4.92 -1.86 17.04
CA ASP A 28 4.54 -0.47 17.25
C ASP A 28 3.50 0.04 16.25
N GLY A 29 3.64 -0.30 14.97
CA GLY A 29 2.66 0.08 13.94
C GLY A 29 1.26 -0.49 14.20
N GLU A 30 1.20 -1.74 14.64
CA GLU A 30 -0.09 -2.38 14.99
C GLU A 30 -0.69 -1.75 16.25
N GLN A 31 0.13 -1.41 17.25
CA GLN A 31 -0.33 -0.74 18.46
C GLN A 31 -0.90 0.65 18.17
N LEU A 32 -0.24 1.43 17.30
CA LEU A 32 -0.75 2.73 16.86
C LEU A 32 -2.08 2.61 16.11
N PHE A 33 -2.19 1.59 15.27
CA PHE A 33 -3.44 1.28 14.57
C PHE A 33 -4.57 0.96 15.56
N ILE A 34 -4.33 0.06 16.52
CA ILE A 34 -5.30 -0.30 17.57
C ILE A 34 -5.65 0.91 18.45
N CYS A 35 -4.67 1.76 18.76
CA CYS A 35 -4.89 2.99 19.52
C CYS A 35 -5.92 3.89 18.83
N GLN A 36 -5.79 4.09 17.51
CA GLN A 36 -6.78 4.87 16.76
C GLN A 36 -8.14 4.18 16.71
N LEU A 37 -8.20 2.86 16.54
CA LEU A 37 -9.48 2.13 16.59
C LEU A 37 -10.20 2.34 17.93
N ARG A 38 -9.46 2.28 19.04
CA ARG A 38 -10.02 2.52 20.38
C ARG A 38 -10.54 3.95 20.53
N HIS A 39 -9.82 4.93 20.00
CA HIS A 39 -10.28 6.31 20.00
C HIS A 39 -11.59 6.49 19.21
N GLN A 40 -11.74 5.79 18.08
CA GLN A 40 -12.98 5.79 17.32
C GLN A 40 -14.12 5.05 18.02
N ASP A 41 -13.83 3.95 18.71
CA ASP A 41 -14.82 3.25 19.53
C ASP A 41 -15.39 4.14 20.64
N GLU A 42 -14.55 4.95 21.28
CA GLU A 42 -14.99 5.89 22.33
C GLU A 42 -15.93 6.97 21.74
N ILE A 43 -15.63 7.47 20.54
CA ILE A 43 -16.44 8.51 19.88
C ILE A 43 -17.76 7.94 19.37
N ASN A 44 -17.73 6.77 18.73
CA ASN A 44 -18.87 6.19 18.03
C ASN A 44 -19.66 5.18 18.88
N SER A 45 -19.22 4.90 20.12
CA SER A 45 -19.79 3.87 20.99
C SER A 45 -19.84 2.47 20.35
N THR A 46 -18.79 2.12 19.60
CA THR A 46 -18.64 0.82 18.92
C THR A 46 -17.67 -0.09 19.67
N CYS A 47 -17.65 -1.39 19.32
CA CYS A 47 -16.72 -2.37 19.89
C CYS A 47 -15.71 -2.90 18.85
N TYR A 48 -15.36 -2.08 17.87
CA TYR A 48 -14.55 -2.49 16.72
C TYR A 48 -13.13 -2.93 17.12
N SER A 49 -12.46 -2.15 17.98
CA SER A 49 -11.11 -2.43 18.45
C SER A 49 -11.05 -3.70 19.30
N GLU A 50 -12.09 -3.99 20.07
CA GLU A 50 -12.18 -5.20 20.88
C GLU A 50 -12.31 -6.44 19.99
N ASN A 51 -13.22 -6.41 19.02
CA ASN A 51 -13.44 -7.51 18.09
C ASN A 51 -12.21 -7.73 17.19
N TYR A 52 -11.58 -6.65 16.73
CA TYR A 52 -10.30 -6.71 16.02
C TYR A 52 -9.17 -7.32 16.86
N SER A 53 -9.15 -7.02 18.16
CA SER A 53 -8.11 -7.52 19.08
C SER A 53 -8.18 -9.03 19.30
N LYS A 54 -9.37 -9.63 19.17
CA LYS A 54 -9.62 -11.09 19.30
C LYS A 54 -9.11 -11.90 18.09
N LEU A 55 -8.88 -11.26 16.94
CA LEU A 55 -8.41 -11.93 15.73
C LEU A 55 -6.96 -12.40 15.86
N PRO A 56 -6.59 -13.54 15.23
CA PRO A 56 -5.23 -14.04 15.29
C PRO A 56 -4.25 -13.10 14.59
N SER A 57 -3.20 -12.68 15.28
CA SER A 57 -2.09 -11.92 14.71
C SER A 57 -0.98 -12.87 14.28
N HIS A 58 -0.41 -12.67 13.09
CA HIS A 58 0.68 -13.48 12.55
C HIS A 58 2.04 -12.79 12.71
N ARG A 59 2.08 -11.69 13.49
CA ARG A 59 3.31 -10.98 13.82
C ARG A 59 4.14 -11.80 14.80
N VAL A 60 5.37 -12.09 14.39
CA VAL A 60 6.32 -12.87 15.17
C VAL A 60 6.84 -12.02 16.33
N GLU A 61 6.78 -12.54 17.56
CA GLU A 61 7.52 -11.94 18.67
C GLU A 61 9.01 -12.14 18.46
N HIS A 62 9.79 -11.08 18.68
CA HIS A 62 11.21 -11.01 18.43
C HIS A 62 11.97 -12.22 19.04
N GLU A 63 12.26 -13.22 18.23
CA GLU A 63 13.30 -14.21 18.53
C GLU A 63 14.67 -13.57 18.21
N GLN A 64 15.69 -13.90 18.99
CA GLN A 64 17.00 -13.22 18.96
C GLN A 64 17.75 -13.29 17.61
N ASP A 65 17.33 -14.15 16.68
CA ASP A 65 17.98 -14.34 15.38
C ASP A 65 17.13 -13.84 14.20
N TRP A 66 17.56 -12.76 13.55
CA TRP A 66 16.86 -12.14 12.41
C TRP A 66 16.72 -13.07 11.20
N VAL A 67 17.63 -14.01 10.99
CA VAL A 67 17.57 -14.95 9.86
C VAL A 67 16.42 -15.95 10.07
N SER A 68 16.30 -16.45 11.30
CA SER A 68 15.20 -17.34 11.69
C SER A 68 13.84 -16.63 11.60
N THR A 69 13.75 -15.38 12.08
CA THR A 69 12.55 -14.55 12.00
C THR A 69 12.14 -14.27 10.57
N TYR A 70 13.09 -13.94 9.68
CA TYR A 70 12.81 -13.76 8.25
C TYR A 70 12.24 -15.04 7.62
N LYS A 71 12.87 -16.20 7.89
CA LYS A 71 12.43 -17.48 7.35
C LYS A 71 11.04 -17.86 7.88
N ASN A 72 10.77 -17.58 9.15
CA ASN A 72 9.46 -17.80 9.76
C ASN A 72 8.40 -16.88 9.14
N LEU A 73 8.66 -15.57 9.03
CA LEU A 73 7.75 -14.62 8.39
C LEU A 73 7.43 -15.01 6.94
N TYR A 74 8.43 -15.42 6.16
CA TYR A 74 8.22 -15.86 4.79
C TYR A 74 7.36 -17.12 4.70
N ASN A 75 7.53 -18.08 5.61
CA ASN A 75 6.76 -19.32 5.59
C ASN A 75 5.34 -19.14 6.14
N PHE A 76 5.16 -18.35 7.20
CA PHE A 76 3.90 -18.25 7.94
C PHE A 76 3.06 -17.02 7.56
N SER A 77 3.68 -15.86 7.33
CA SER A 77 2.94 -14.63 6.97
C SER A 77 2.69 -14.55 5.47
N ARG A 78 1.42 -14.62 5.09
CA ARG A 78 0.98 -14.36 3.71
C ARG A 78 1.25 -12.91 3.31
N GLU A 79 1.04 -11.98 4.24
CA GLU A 79 1.23 -10.54 4.00
C GLU A 79 2.68 -10.22 3.68
N PHE A 80 3.62 -10.83 4.41
CA PHE A 80 5.05 -10.68 4.14
C PHE A 80 5.44 -11.24 2.77
N ARG A 81 4.94 -12.41 2.37
CA ARG A 81 5.20 -12.97 1.03
C ARG A 81 4.68 -12.07 -0.09
N LEU A 82 3.47 -11.53 0.08
CA LEU A 82 2.87 -10.62 -0.89
C LEU A 82 3.66 -9.30 -0.98
N PHE A 83 4.08 -8.76 0.17
CA PHE A 83 4.97 -7.61 0.26
C PHE A 83 6.28 -7.84 -0.51
N ILE A 84 7.02 -8.91 -0.21
CA ILE A 84 8.28 -9.21 -0.89
C ILE A 84 8.07 -9.36 -2.39
N LYS A 85 7.06 -10.13 -2.82
CA LYS A 85 6.73 -10.31 -4.25
C LYS A 85 6.44 -8.98 -4.94
N ARG A 86 5.65 -8.10 -4.31
CA ARG A 86 5.29 -6.78 -4.85
C ARG A 86 6.51 -5.90 -5.02
N TYR A 87 7.35 -5.79 -4.00
CA TYR A 87 8.57 -4.97 -4.07
C TYR A 87 9.61 -5.53 -5.03
N THR A 88 9.78 -6.86 -5.10
CA THR A 88 10.64 -7.48 -6.12
C THR A 88 10.18 -7.10 -7.53
N ASN A 89 8.89 -7.20 -7.83
CA ASN A 89 8.35 -6.82 -9.13
C ASN A 89 8.56 -5.33 -9.45
N VAL A 90 8.40 -4.46 -8.46
CA VAL A 90 8.59 -3.00 -8.61
C VAL A 90 10.06 -2.68 -8.88
N TYR A 91 10.99 -3.29 -8.14
CA TYR A 91 12.42 -3.09 -8.38
C TYR A 91 12.88 -3.63 -9.73
N LEU A 92 12.35 -4.78 -10.16
CA LEU A 92 12.59 -5.31 -11.51
C LEU A 92 12.05 -4.37 -12.58
N LEU A 93 10.87 -3.79 -12.38
CA LEU A 93 10.28 -2.81 -13.28
C LEU A 93 11.14 -1.53 -13.33
N ASN A 94 11.60 -1.02 -12.19
CA ASN A 94 12.48 0.15 -12.13
C ASN A 94 13.84 -0.09 -12.82
N ILE A 95 14.43 -1.27 -12.63
CA ILE A 95 15.64 -1.68 -13.37
C ILE A 95 15.35 -1.75 -14.88
N THR A 96 14.22 -2.33 -15.28
CA THR A 96 13.83 -2.42 -16.69
C THR A 96 13.66 -1.03 -17.31
N MET A 97 12.98 -0.10 -16.62
CA MET A 97 12.83 1.28 -17.06
C MET A 97 14.19 1.99 -17.18
N PHE A 98 15.08 1.81 -16.20
CA PHE A 98 16.43 2.37 -16.23
C PHE A 98 17.24 1.84 -17.43
N LEU A 99 17.26 0.53 -17.64
CA LEU A 99 17.94 -0.09 -18.78
C LEU A 99 17.36 0.38 -20.11
N SER A 100 16.03 0.58 -20.17
CA SER A 100 15.37 1.04 -21.40
C SER A 100 15.84 2.44 -21.82
N ILE A 101 16.11 3.36 -20.88
CA ILE A 101 16.61 4.69 -21.22
C ILE A 101 18.09 4.66 -21.59
N HIS A 102 18.90 3.90 -20.86
CA HIS A 102 20.35 3.94 -21.03
C HIS A 102 20.86 3.15 -22.23
N PHE A 103 20.19 2.06 -22.60
CA PHE A 103 20.66 1.15 -23.65
C PHE A 103 19.88 1.24 -24.97
N LEU A 104 18.70 1.89 -25.00
CA LEU A 104 17.87 1.94 -26.20
C LEU A 104 17.75 3.37 -26.76
N PRO A 105 17.52 3.51 -28.09
CA PRO A 105 17.19 4.81 -28.68
C PRO A 105 15.93 5.42 -28.06
N ALA A 106 15.87 6.75 -27.96
CA ALA A 106 14.78 7.48 -27.32
C ALA A 106 13.36 7.11 -27.82
N LYS A 107 13.20 6.80 -29.12
CA LYS A 107 11.92 6.37 -29.67
C LYS A 107 11.49 4.99 -29.17
N ALA A 108 12.44 4.08 -29.03
CA ALA A 108 12.19 2.73 -28.53
C ALA A 108 11.92 2.73 -27.03
N SER A 109 12.69 3.51 -26.26
CA SER A 109 12.47 3.65 -24.81
C SER A 109 11.11 4.27 -24.50
N SER A 110 10.72 5.32 -25.22
CA SER A 110 9.39 5.93 -25.10
C SER A 110 8.26 4.93 -25.40
N ALA A 111 8.38 4.11 -26.45
CA ALA A 111 7.38 3.08 -26.75
C ALA A 111 7.27 2.01 -25.66
N ILE A 112 8.40 1.55 -25.11
CA ILE A 112 8.44 0.57 -24.02
C ILE A 112 7.82 1.16 -22.75
N LEU A 113 8.17 2.41 -22.40
CA LEU A 113 7.60 3.10 -21.25
C LEU A 113 6.10 3.32 -21.41
N GLY A 114 5.63 3.66 -22.61
CA GLY A 114 4.20 3.76 -22.92
C GLY A 114 3.48 2.43 -22.71
N PHE A 115 4.07 1.30 -23.12
CA PHE A 115 3.51 -0.03 -22.88
C PHE A 115 3.48 -0.38 -21.38
N ILE A 116 4.58 -0.13 -20.65
CA ILE A 116 4.64 -0.35 -19.19
C ILE A 116 3.58 0.52 -18.50
N ALA A 117 3.49 1.81 -18.85
CA ALA A 117 2.52 2.74 -18.31
C ALA A 117 1.08 2.27 -18.58
N PHE A 118 0.80 1.79 -19.79
CA PHE A 118 -0.52 1.28 -20.15
C PHE A 118 -0.89 0.06 -19.32
N GLN A 119 -0.01 -0.93 -19.21
CA GLN A 119 -0.24 -2.11 -18.38
C GLN A 119 -0.46 -1.73 -16.90
N THR A 120 0.38 -0.81 -16.40
CA THR A 120 0.31 -0.29 -15.03
C THR A 120 -1.04 0.31 -14.71
N PHE A 121 -1.50 1.23 -15.56
CA PHE A 121 -2.76 1.91 -15.33
C PHE A 121 -3.95 0.99 -15.64
N LEU A 122 -3.85 0.10 -16.62
CA LEU A 122 -4.95 -0.78 -17.02
C LEU A 122 -5.41 -1.64 -15.84
N ASP A 123 -4.44 -2.19 -15.11
CA ASP A 123 -4.70 -3.04 -13.94
C ASP A 123 -5.34 -2.29 -12.76
N LYS A 124 -5.29 -0.94 -12.75
CA LYS A 124 -5.56 -0.10 -11.58
C LYS A 124 -6.69 0.91 -11.77
N LEU A 125 -6.78 1.50 -12.96
CA LEU A 125 -7.69 2.60 -13.32
C LEU A 125 -8.66 2.20 -14.44
N GLY A 126 -8.45 1.04 -15.08
CA GLY A 126 -9.26 0.58 -16.20
C GLY A 126 -8.90 1.25 -17.54
N THR A 127 -9.47 0.73 -18.62
CA THR A 127 -8.98 0.98 -19.99
C THR A 127 -9.02 2.45 -20.42
N VAL A 128 -10.12 3.16 -20.13
CA VAL A 128 -10.34 4.54 -20.61
C VAL A 128 -9.34 5.51 -19.98
N PHE A 129 -9.23 5.53 -18.65
CA PHE A 129 -8.28 6.39 -17.94
C PHE A 129 -6.84 6.04 -18.26
N SER A 130 -6.54 4.76 -18.47
CA SER A 130 -5.20 4.30 -18.85
C SER A 130 -4.78 4.82 -20.22
N ALA A 131 -5.66 4.71 -21.22
CA ALA A 131 -5.37 5.23 -22.56
C ALA A 131 -5.14 6.75 -22.55
N LEU A 132 -5.95 7.49 -21.78
CA LEU A 132 -5.81 8.93 -21.64
C LEU A 132 -4.48 9.31 -20.96
N LEU A 133 -4.16 8.71 -19.81
CA LEU A 133 -2.92 9.00 -19.07
C LEU A 133 -1.68 8.65 -19.89
N VAL A 134 -1.67 7.49 -20.55
CA VAL A 134 -0.55 7.09 -21.42
C VAL A 134 -0.41 8.05 -22.60
N GLY A 135 -1.52 8.47 -23.21
CA GLY A 135 -1.51 9.47 -24.28
C GLY A 135 -0.82 10.77 -23.84
N ILE A 136 -1.15 11.26 -22.65
CA ILE A 136 -0.51 12.45 -22.07
C ILE A 136 0.98 12.19 -21.79
N LEU A 137 1.31 11.08 -21.13
CA LEU A 137 2.69 10.73 -20.80
C LEU A 137 3.57 10.56 -22.04
N GLN A 138 3.02 10.04 -23.13
CA GLN A 138 3.74 9.84 -24.39
C GLN A 138 4.10 11.17 -25.08
N MET A 139 3.42 12.27 -24.74
CA MET A 139 3.79 13.61 -25.19
C MET A 139 4.88 14.24 -24.32
N LEU A 140 5.17 13.66 -23.15
CA LEU A 140 6.20 14.12 -22.23
C LEU A 140 7.52 13.38 -22.48
N ASP A 141 8.60 13.95 -21.96
CA ASP A 141 9.90 13.30 -21.98
C ASP A 141 9.90 12.01 -21.14
N VAL A 142 10.75 11.04 -21.52
CA VAL A 142 10.86 9.71 -20.90
C VAL A 142 11.16 9.81 -19.40
N HIS A 143 11.90 10.85 -18.98
CA HIS A 143 12.22 11.11 -17.58
C HIS A 143 10.97 11.45 -16.75
N TYR A 144 10.03 12.22 -17.30
CA TYR A 144 8.78 12.54 -16.61
C TYR A 144 7.87 11.32 -16.54
N THR A 145 7.82 10.52 -17.62
CA THR A 145 7.06 9.27 -17.64
C THR A 145 7.51 8.34 -16.53
N ILE A 146 8.82 8.12 -16.39
CA ILE A 146 9.34 7.30 -15.27
C ILE A 146 8.98 7.91 -13.93
N ARG A 147 9.18 9.22 -13.74
CA ARG A 147 8.87 9.86 -12.46
C ARG A 147 7.40 9.68 -12.07
N VAL A 148 6.49 9.78 -13.03
CA VAL A 148 5.06 9.52 -12.79
C VAL A 148 4.83 8.05 -12.45
N LEU A 149 5.43 7.12 -13.19
CA LEU A 149 5.28 5.68 -12.94
C LEU A 149 5.82 5.26 -11.58
N THR A 150 7.04 5.68 -11.23
CA THR A 150 7.66 5.34 -9.94
C THR A 150 6.89 5.98 -8.78
N THR A 151 6.38 7.20 -8.95
CA THR A 151 5.53 7.86 -7.96
C THR A 151 4.20 7.14 -7.79
N PHE A 152 3.56 6.77 -8.91
CA PHE A 152 2.28 6.05 -8.89
C PHE A 152 2.42 4.67 -8.21
N TYR A 153 3.42 3.89 -8.59
CA TYR A 153 3.69 2.59 -7.96
C TYR A 153 4.07 2.72 -6.50
N GLY A 154 4.94 3.68 -6.15
CA GLY A 154 5.35 3.91 -4.78
C GLY A 154 4.19 4.32 -3.88
N ALA A 155 3.35 5.25 -4.35
CA ALA A 155 2.12 5.66 -3.65
C ALA A 155 1.14 4.49 -3.49
N TRP A 156 0.95 3.69 -4.53
CA TRP A 156 0.08 2.51 -4.46
C TRP A 156 0.58 1.48 -3.45
N ASN A 157 1.88 1.16 -3.49
CA ASN A 157 2.48 0.22 -2.56
C ASN A 157 2.38 0.73 -1.13
N LEU A 158 2.69 2.00 -0.90
CA LEU A 158 2.57 2.59 0.44
C LEU A 158 1.13 2.51 0.93
N ALA A 159 0.14 2.83 0.09
CA ALA A 159 -1.27 2.74 0.45
C ALA A 159 -1.67 1.32 0.90
N GLU A 160 -1.18 0.30 0.19
CA GLU A 160 -1.40 -1.10 0.56
C GLU A 160 -0.61 -1.52 1.81
N ASP A 161 0.61 -0.99 1.98
CA ASP A 161 1.47 -1.28 3.13
C ASP A 161 0.91 -0.72 4.44
N LEU A 162 0.31 0.48 4.39
CA LEU A 162 -0.37 1.09 5.54
C LEU A 162 -1.57 0.27 6.03
N LEU A 163 -2.12 -0.59 5.16
CA LEU A 163 -3.22 -1.51 5.49
C LEU A 163 -2.74 -2.89 5.96
N ILE A 164 -1.43 -3.15 6.01
CA ILE A 164 -0.88 -4.42 6.50
C ILE A 164 -1.41 -4.79 7.89
N PRO A 165 -1.45 -3.88 8.90
CA PRO A 165 -1.98 -4.23 10.22
C PRO A 165 -3.39 -4.85 10.13
N TYR A 166 -4.26 -4.24 9.32
CA TYR A 166 -5.63 -4.69 9.12
C TYR A 166 -5.72 -6.04 8.40
N PHE A 167 -5.01 -6.19 7.26
CA PHE A 167 -5.07 -7.42 6.47
C PHE A 167 -4.40 -8.62 7.11
N ASP A 168 -3.43 -8.39 8.01
CA ASP A 168 -2.78 -9.47 8.76
C ASP A 168 -3.76 -10.19 9.71
N ARG A 169 -4.71 -9.44 10.29
CA ARG A 169 -5.71 -9.98 11.23
C ARG A 169 -7.00 -10.47 10.59
N VAL A 170 -7.57 -9.70 9.66
CA VAL A 170 -8.90 -10.00 9.09
C VAL A 170 -8.88 -11.15 8.09
N GLN A 171 -7.72 -11.49 7.53
CA GLN A 171 -7.50 -12.67 6.68
C GLN A 171 -8.48 -12.85 5.50
N PHE A 172 -8.79 -11.79 4.76
CA PHE A 172 -9.53 -11.91 3.50
C PHE A 172 -8.94 -12.95 2.54
N ALA A 173 -9.77 -13.60 1.73
CA ALA A 173 -9.28 -14.36 0.59
C ALA A 173 -8.59 -13.41 -0.43
N LEU A 174 -7.70 -13.93 -1.27
CA LEU A 174 -6.96 -13.10 -2.25
C LEU A 174 -7.89 -12.30 -3.17
N LEU A 175 -9.02 -12.90 -3.57
CA LEU A 175 -9.99 -12.27 -4.45
C LEU A 175 -10.82 -11.21 -3.71
N GLU A 176 -11.25 -11.51 -2.48
CA GLU A 176 -11.97 -10.57 -1.60
C GLU A 176 -11.12 -9.35 -1.26
N ARG A 177 -9.84 -9.54 -0.90
CA ARG A 177 -8.91 -8.44 -0.65
C ARG A 177 -8.74 -7.56 -1.88
N LYS A 178 -8.55 -8.17 -3.06
CA LYS A 178 -8.40 -7.42 -4.31
C LYS A 178 -9.66 -6.58 -4.58
N GLN A 179 -10.83 -7.15 -4.35
CA GLN A 179 -12.11 -6.45 -4.49
C GLN A 179 -12.26 -5.32 -3.47
N TRP A 180 -11.89 -5.57 -2.21
CA TRP A 180 -11.93 -4.59 -1.13
C TRP A 180 -11.04 -3.38 -1.44
N LEU A 181 -9.81 -3.64 -1.89
CA LEU A 181 -8.87 -2.59 -2.30
C LEU A 181 -9.38 -1.82 -3.51
N ASN A 182 -9.86 -2.51 -4.54
CA ASN A 182 -10.33 -1.87 -5.77
C ASN A 182 -11.54 -0.96 -5.54
N THR A 183 -12.45 -1.34 -4.65
CA THR A 183 -13.65 -0.52 -4.35
C THR A 183 -13.32 0.73 -3.54
N ARG A 184 -12.29 0.68 -2.68
CA ARG A 184 -11.87 1.79 -1.80
C ARG A 184 -10.63 2.53 -2.31
N ILE A 185 -10.21 2.23 -3.53
CA ILE A 185 -8.89 2.61 -3.99
C ILE A 185 -8.70 4.12 -4.08
N GLY A 186 -9.72 4.86 -4.51
CA GLY A 186 -9.60 6.31 -4.70
C GLY A 186 -9.15 7.02 -3.43
N VAL A 187 -9.73 6.65 -2.28
CA VAL A 187 -9.41 7.27 -1.00
C VAL A 187 -8.10 6.75 -0.43
N VAL A 188 -7.92 5.43 -0.43
CA VAL A 188 -6.70 4.77 0.07
C VAL A 188 -5.47 5.24 -0.71
N PHE A 189 -5.56 5.32 -2.04
CA PHE A 189 -4.51 5.81 -2.91
C PHE A 189 -4.22 7.30 -2.69
N GLY A 190 -5.23 8.15 -2.51
CA GLY A 190 -5.03 9.58 -2.26
C GLY A 190 -4.18 9.82 -1.01
N ILE A 191 -4.47 9.08 0.05
CA ILE A 191 -3.75 9.18 1.33
C ILE A 191 -2.35 8.60 1.19
N GLY A 192 -2.22 7.43 0.55
CA GLY A 192 -0.93 6.86 0.20
C GLY A 192 -0.06 7.82 -0.62
N LEU A 193 -0.64 8.52 -1.60
CA LEU A 193 0.06 9.51 -2.43
C LEU A 193 0.54 10.71 -1.61
N CYS A 194 -0.31 11.28 -0.75
CA CYS A 194 0.05 12.39 0.13
C CYS A 194 1.23 12.03 1.04
N TYR A 195 1.16 10.90 1.74
CA TYR A 195 2.25 10.46 2.62
C TYR A 195 3.50 10.03 1.85
N TYR A 196 3.34 9.41 0.69
CA TYR A 196 4.47 9.01 -0.14
C TYR A 196 5.28 10.22 -0.59
N ILE A 197 4.62 11.28 -1.06
CA ILE A 197 5.28 12.54 -1.43
C ILE A 197 5.93 13.17 -0.20
N ALA A 198 5.24 13.23 0.94
CA ALA A 198 5.79 13.81 2.17
C ALA A 198 7.05 13.07 2.66
N ILE A 199 7.06 11.74 2.61
CA ILE A 199 8.22 10.90 2.98
C ILE A 199 9.39 11.12 2.00
N LEU A 200 9.10 11.25 0.71
CA LEU A 200 10.09 11.51 -0.33
C LEU A 200 10.78 12.87 -0.18
N GLU A 201 10.01 13.89 0.18
CA GLU A 201 10.51 15.27 0.31
C GLU A 201 11.18 15.52 1.67
N ILE A 202 10.73 14.83 2.73
CA ILE A 202 11.25 15.03 4.10
C ILE A 202 11.72 13.70 4.74
N PRO A 203 12.82 13.08 4.25
CA PRO A 203 13.28 11.78 4.74
C PRO A 203 13.61 11.75 6.24
N LEU A 204 14.04 12.88 6.81
CA LEU A 204 14.47 12.99 8.22
C LEU A 204 13.35 12.63 9.21
N ILE A 205 12.09 12.90 8.85
CA ILE A 205 10.90 12.60 9.67
C ILE A 205 10.05 11.47 9.07
N SER A 206 10.59 10.73 8.10
CA SER A 206 9.87 9.69 7.37
C SER A 206 9.23 8.64 8.28
N GLY A 207 9.93 8.22 9.35
CA GLY A 207 9.37 7.31 10.35
C GLY A 207 8.15 7.89 11.08
N VAL A 208 8.19 9.17 11.45
CA VAL A 208 7.05 9.86 12.10
C VAL A 208 5.87 9.99 11.13
N LEU A 209 6.13 10.35 9.87
CA LEU A 209 5.11 10.43 8.83
C LEU A 209 4.46 9.07 8.57
N TYR A 210 5.26 8.00 8.54
CA TYR A 210 4.78 6.63 8.36
C TYR A 210 3.90 6.17 9.53
N SER A 211 4.34 6.41 10.77
CA SER A 211 3.53 6.11 11.97
C SER A 211 2.22 6.89 12.01
N ASN A 212 2.26 8.18 11.63
CA ASN A 212 1.06 9.01 11.51
C ASN A 212 0.11 8.50 10.40
N ALA A 213 0.65 8.01 9.29
CA ALA A 213 -0.13 7.42 8.22
C ALA A 213 -0.84 6.13 8.67
N ILE A 214 -0.16 5.25 9.41
CA ILE A 214 -0.78 4.05 9.99
C ILE A 214 -1.90 4.42 10.95
N PHE A 215 -1.65 5.39 11.82
CA PHE A 215 -2.65 5.90 12.77
C PHE A 215 -3.90 6.39 12.01
N ASN A 216 -3.73 7.23 10.99
CA ASN A 216 -4.84 7.70 10.16
C ASN A 216 -5.53 6.59 9.38
N MET A 217 -4.82 5.52 9.01
CA MET A 217 -5.45 4.35 8.38
C MET A 217 -6.43 3.63 9.33
N GLY A 218 -6.20 3.67 10.64
CA GLY A 218 -7.14 3.18 11.64
C GLY A 218 -8.47 3.93 11.60
N PHE A 219 -8.43 5.26 11.50
CA PHE A 219 -9.62 6.09 11.34
C PHE A 219 -10.38 5.75 10.06
N LEU A 220 -9.67 5.69 8.94
CA LEU A 220 -10.28 5.42 7.64
C LEU A 220 -10.96 4.06 7.59
N ILE A 221 -10.35 3.05 8.21
CA ILE A 221 -10.93 1.72 8.27
C ILE A 221 -12.29 1.78 8.97
N THR A 222 -12.40 2.40 10.14
CA THR A 222 -13.70 2.51 10.83
C THR A 222 -14.74 3.30 10.05
N THR A 223 -14.33 4.17 9.14
CA THR A 223 -15.23 4.93 8.26
C THR A 223 -15.67 4.12 7.03
N PHE A 224 -14.81 3.26 6.49
CA PHE A 224 -15.08 2.49 5.27
C PHE A 224 -15.57 1.07 5.49
N THR A 225 -15.49 0.58 6.73
CA THR A 225 -15.91 -0.77 7.08
C THR A 225 -17.09 -0.75 8.04
N THR A 226 -17.90 -1.80 7.93
CA THR A 226 -18.96 -2.07 8.90
C THR A 226 -18.38 -2.62 10.20
N GLU A 227 -19.16 -2.54 11.29
CA GLU A 227 -18.72 -3.08 12.58
C GLU A 227 -18.39 -4.57 12.47
N MET A 228 -17.23 -4.98 13.01
CA MET A 228 -16.83 -6.39 13.00
C MET A 228 -17.71 -7.22 13.93
N PRO A 229 -18.12 -8.43 13.54
CA PRO A 229 -18.83 -9.33 14.43
C PRO A 229 -17.90 -9.84 15.56
N ASP A 230 -18.47 -10.09 16.74
CA ASP A 230 -17.75 -10.65 17.89
C ASP A 230 -17.36 -12.12 17.66
N ASN A 231 -18.17 -12.86 16.92
CA ASN A 231 -17.97 -14.29 16.67
C ASN A 231 -17.08 -14.55 15.44
N LEU A 232 -16.02 -15.33 15.63
CA LEU A 232 -15.12 -15.77 14.54
C LEU A 232 -15.82 -16.54 13.41
N LYS A 233 -16.97 -17.18 13.68
CA LYS A 233 -17.73 -17.91 12.65
C LYS A 233 -18.38 -16.96 11.64
N ASP A 234 -18.82 -15.81 12.12
CA ASP A 234 -19.55 -14.82 11.32
C ASP A 234 -18.56 -13.93 10.53
N MET A 235 -17.28 -13.91 10.92
CA MET A 235 -16.21 -13.17 10.22
C MET A 235 -16.08 -13.54 8.74
N VAL A 236 -16.31 -14.81 8.37
CA VAL A 236 -16.23 -15.24 6.96
C VAL A 236 -17.36 -14.64 6.13
N THR A 237 -18.58 -14.62 6.67
CA THR A 237 -19.73 -14.01 5.98
C THR A 237 -19.58 -12.49 5.94
N TRP A 238 -19.06 -11.91 7.02
CA TRP A 238 -18.74 -10.50 7.10
C TRP A 238 -17.67 -10.09 6.08
N SER A 239 -16.57 -10.85 5.93
CA SER A 239 -15.50 -10.53 4.98
C SER A 239 -15.99 -10.54 3.53
N ILE A 240 -16.88 -11.47 3.18
CA ILE A 240 -17.49 -11.52 1.85
C ILE A 240 -18.34 -10.27 1.60
N THR A 241 -19.16 -9.88 2.58
CA THR A 241 -20.03 -8.70 2.48
C THR A 241 -19.20 -7.41 2.40
N GLU A 242 -18.17 -7.32 3.24
CA GLU A 242 -17.28 -6.16 3.35
C GLU A 242 -16.38 -6.01 2.10
N SER A 243 -16.16 -7.07 1.33
CA SER A 243 -15.35 -7.02 0.11
C SER A 243 -15.87 -6.00 -0.92
N VAL A 244 -17.17 -5.72 -0.92
CA VAL A 244 -17.80 -4.71 -1.78
C VAL A 244 -18.16 -3.50 -0.94
N TRP A 245 -17.75 -2.31 -1.38
CA TRP A 245 -18.09 -1.08 -0.68
C TRP A 245 -19.50 -0.61 -1.07
N ASP A 246 -20.42 -0.57 -0.10
CA ASP A 246 -21.80 -0.06 -0.25
C ASP A 246 -21.96 1.38 0.30
N GLY A 247 -20.92 1.95 0.89
CA GLY A 247 -20.98 3.16 1.73
C GLY A 247 -20.72 4.50 1.04
N HIS A 248 -20.72 4.57 -0.30
CA HIS A 248 -20.30 5.77 -1.04
C HIS A 248 -21.02 7.07 -0.62
N THR A 249 -22.31 7.01 -0.28
CA THR A 249 -23.11 8.17 0.13
C THR A 249 -22.81 8.62 1.56
N LYS A 250 -22.70 7.68 2.50
CA LYS A 250 -22.41 7.94 3.91
C LYS A 250 -21.01 8.55 4.12
N PHE A 251 -20.03 8.18 3.28
CA PHE A 251 -18.69 8.76 3.37
C PHE A 251 -18.66 10.24 3.03
N LEU A 252 -19.37 10.67 1.98
CA LEU A 252 -19.42 12.08 1.57
C LEU A 252 -20.10 12.97 2.62
N GLU A 253 -20.97 12.40 3.46
CA GLU A 253 -21.62 13.12 4.57
C GLU A 253 -20.73 13.24 5.82
N SER A 254 -19.65 12.45 5.91
CA SER A 254 -18.74 12.40 7.07
C SER A 254 -17.47 13.26 6.93
N LEU A 255 -17.23 13.83 5.74
CA LEU A 255 -16.15 14.78 5.44
C LEU A 255 -16.57 16.22 5.73
#